data_AF-A0A7W6GAA0-F1
#
_entry.id   AF-A0A7W6GAA0-F1
#
_cell.length_a   1.000
_cell.length_b   1.000
_cell.length_c   1.000
_cell.angle_alpha   90.00
_cell.angle_beta   90.00
_cell.angle_gamma   90.00
#
_symmetry.space_group_name_H-M   'P 1'
#
loop_
_entity.id
_entity.type
_entity.pdbx_description
1 polymer ?
#
loop_
_entity_poly.entity_id
_entity_poly.type
_entity_poly.pdbx_seq_one_letter_code
_entity_poly.pdbx_strand_id
1 'polypeptide(L)'
;MTDIDDFAPELFGLWPAHHASQYHAYDVDPSQALDADRAKAVAEACLLETKSAASPAEELRVLLNEMTAEMREQFAAFRDLRKAAEQVASGGGDDAAAKLARADLKAATDAMSLIVRTLEKIDQLQRQFARDREQAAEDSEAARGLDHVKAKFLARIEERAEARARQLLAEWQRDGAPPTIDDGPALASREAEPD
;
A
#
# COMPACT_ATOMS: atom_id res chain seq x y z
N MET A 1 -34.38 -14.42 1.93
CA MET A 1 -34.69 -12.99 2.02
C MET A 1 -34.15 -12.53 3.35
N THR A 2 -32.96 -11.93 3.33
CA THR A 2 -32.35 -11.34 4.51
C THR A 2 -32.74 -9.87 4.48
N ASP A 3 -33.37 -9.41 5.57
CA ASP A 3 -33.94 -8.08 5.72
C ASP A 3 -32.85 -7.01 5.53
N ILE A 4 -33.10 -6.05 4.64
CA ILE A 4 -32.18 -4.93 4.30
C ILE A 4 -32.39 -3.73 5.24
N ASP A 5 -33.33 -3.84 6.18
CA ASP A 5 -33.85 -2.69 6.93
C ASP A 5 -33.10 -2.35 8.23
N ASP A 6 -31.94 -2.96 8.52
CA ASP A 6 -31.10 -2.52 9.64
C ASP A 6 -30.12 -1.41 9.19
N PHE A 7 -30.69 -0.30 8.71
CA PHE A 7 -29.94 0.92 8.42
C PHE A 7 -29.64 1.64 9.73
N ALA A 8 -28.48 1.38 10.31
CA ALA A 8 -27.98 2.04 11.53
C ALA A 8 -27.26 3.37 11.18
N PRO A 9 -27.87 4.54 11.42
CA PRO A 9 -27.29 5.83 11.04
C PRO A 9 -26.06 6.20 11.88
N GLU A 10 -25.90 5.57 13.05
CA GLU A 10 -24.75 5.66 13.94
C GLU A 10 -23.43 5.28 13.23
N LEU A 11 -23.51 4.38 12.23
CA LEU A 11 -22.40 3.90 11.41
C LEU A 11 -22.01 4.88 10.29
N PHE A 12 -22.73 6.01 10.14
CA PHE A 12 -22.45 7.02 9.14
C PHE A 12 -22.57 8.43 9.74
N GLY A 13 -21.51 8.91 10.38
CA GLY A 13 -21.33 10.35 10.57
C GLY A 13 -20.49 10.77 11.78
N LEU A 14 -20.46 9.98 12.85
CA LEU A 14 -19.64 10.25 14.05
C LEU A 14 -19.30 8.92 14.72
N TRP A 15 -18.06 8.48 14.61
CA TRP A 15 -17.61 7.24 15.25
C TRP A 15 -17.47 7.50 16.76
N PRO A 16 -17.99 6.61 17.63
CA PRO A 16 -17.76 6.72 19.07
C PRO A 16 -16.26 6.71 19.37
N ALA A 17 -15.81 7.66 20.19
CA ALA A 17 -14.39 7.84 20.56
C ALA A 17 -13.76 6.62 21.29
N HIS A 18 -14.58 5.64 21.65
CA HIS A 18 -14.13 4.40 22.27
C HIS A 18 -14.67 3.23 21.44
N HIS A 19 -13.76 2.42 20.92
CA HIS A 19 -14.08 1.05 20.51
C HIS A 19 -14.63 0.33 21.75
N ALA A 20 -15.95 0.32 21.91
CA ALA A 20 -16.60 -0.65 22.77
C ALA A 20 -16.30 -2.01 22.13
N SER A 21 -15.45 -2.79 22.80
CA SER A 21 -15.19 -4.19 22.52
C SER A 21 -16.50 -4.98 22.64
N GLN A 22 -17.37 -4.88 21.64
CA GLN A 22 -18.61 -5.65 21.55
C GLN A 22 -18.37 -7.03 20.91
N TYR A 23 -17.27 -7.68 21.25
CA TYR A 23 -17.09 -9.11 20.97
C TYR A 23 -16.70 -9.86 22.26
N HIS A 24 -17.65 -10.71 22.68
CA HIS A 24 -17.58 -11.80 23.67
C HIS A 24 -17.63 -11.48 25.17
N ALA A 25 -18.84 -11.60 25.72
CA ALA A 25 -19.03 -12.18 27.06
C ALA A 25 -19.28 -13.68 26.90
N TYR A 26 -18.23 -14.49 26.92
CA TYR A 26 -18.30 -15.80 27.55
C TYR A 26 -17.74 -15.62 28.96
N ASP A 27 -18.51 -16.05 29.97
CA ASP A 27 -18.13 -16.02 31.38
C ASP A 27 -16.73 -16.61 31.59
N VAL A 28 -15.75 -15.75 31.80
CA VAL A 28 -14.43 -16.16 32.30
C VAL A 28 -14.52 -16.11 33.82
N ASP A 29 -14.36 -17.29 34.42
CA ASP A 29 -14.23 -17.48 35.86
C ASP A 29 -13.19 -16.49 36.44
N PRO A 30 -13.55 -15.63 37.41
CA PRO A 30 -12.66 -14.61 37.97
C PRO A 30 -11.45 -15.20 38.71
N SER A 31 -11.44 -16.51 38.99
CA SER A 31 -10.28 -17.21 39.55
C SER A 31 -9.17 -17.50 38.52
N GLN A 32 -9.44 -17.29 37.23
CA GLN A 32 -8.48 -17.41 36.12
C GLN A 32 -8.05 -16.05 35.55
N ALA A 33 -8.24 -14.96 36.30
CA ALA A 33 -7.63 -13.68 35.95
C ALA A 33 -6.10 -13.83 35.96
N LEU A 34 -5.52 -14.13 34.80
CA LEU A 34 -4.09 -14.03 34.58
C LEU A 34 -3.66 -12.64 35.03
N ASP A 35 -2.77 -12.61 36.01
CA ASP A 35 -2.09 -11.41 36.48
C ASP A 35 -1.69 -10.56 35.26
N ALA A 36 -2.08 -9.29 35.25
CA ALA A 36 -2.01 -8.43 34.07
C ALA A 36 -0.59 -8.37 33.51
N ASP A 37 0.42 -8.43 34.38
CA ASP A 37 1.83 -8.48 34.01
C ASP A 37 2.23 -9.79 33.34
N ARG A 38 1.63 -10.91 33.77
CA ARG A 38 1.85 -12.24 33.18
C ARG A 38 1.11 -12.39 31.84
N ALA A 39 -0.10 -11.83 31.73
CA ALA A 39 -0.82 -11.72 30.47
C ALA A 39 -0.05 -10.87 29.45
N LYS A 40 0.51 -9.74 29.90
CA LYS A 40 1.38 -8.89 29.09
C LYS A 40 2.66 -9.61 28.65
N ALA A 41 3.34 -10.31 29.55
CA ALA A 41 4.53 -11.08 29.22
C ALA A 41 4.26 -12.23 28.24
N VAL A 42 3.10 -12.90 28.35
CA VAL A 42 2.69 -13.93 27.39
C VAL A 42 2.33 -13.32 26.04
N ALA A 43 1.69 -12.15 26.00
CA ALA A 43 1.41 -11.42 24.76
C ALA A 43 2.69 -10.87 24.09
N GLU A 44 3.70 -10.49 24.87
CA GLU A 44 5.01 -10.07 24.34
C GLU A 44 5.83 -11.28 23.85
N ALA A 45 5.76 -12.42 24.54
CA ALA A 45 6.47 -13.65 24.18
C ALA A 45 5.84 -14.37 22.98
N CYS A 46 4.51 -14.36 22.88
CA CYS A 46 3.78 -14.80 21.70
C CYS A 46 3.57 -13.57 20.83
N LEU A 47 4.51 -13.25 19.92
CA LEU A 47 4.53 -12.27 18.79
C LEU A 47 3.18 -11.88 18.13
N LEU A 48 2.15 -11.64 18.92
CA LEU A 48 0.87 -11.11 18.54
C LEU A 48 1.12 -9.64 18.58
N GLU A 49 1.36 -9.05 17.40
CA GLU A 49 1.29 -7.62 17.27
C GLU A 49 -0.01 -7.16 17.93
N THR A 50 0.13 -6.51 19.08
CA THR A 50 -0.99 -5.90 19.77
C THR A 50 -1.54 -4.85 18.83
N LYS A 51 -2.65 -5.16 18.16
CA LYS A 51 -3.43 -4.22 17.34
C LYS A 51 -3.87 -2.95 18.10
N SER A 52 -3.62 -2.90 19.41
CA SER A 52 -3.87 -1.77 20.30
C SER A 52 -2.67 -0.84 20.50
N ALA A 53 -1.48 -1.15 19.97
CA ALA A 53 -0.48 -0.10 19.80
C ALA A 53 -1.06 0.91 18.82
N ALA A 54 -0.91 2.23 19.07
CA ALA A 54 -1.36 3.28 18.17
C ALA A 54 -0.84 2.95 16.78
N SER A 55 -1.70 2.38 15.94
CA SER A 55 -1.26 1.96 14.62
C SER A 55 -0.97 3.24 13.83
N PRO A 56 0.01 3.25 12.93
CA PRO A 56 0.22 4.40 12.03
C PRO A 56 -1.07 4.84 11.32
N ALA A 57 -2.02 3.91 11.11
CA ALA A 57 -3.34 4.20 10.58
C ALA A 57 -4.25 5.00 11.53
N GLU A 58 -4.14 4.81 12.85
CA GLU A 58 -4.88 5.56 13.86
C GLU A 58 -4.36 7.00 13.97
N GLU A 59 -3.03 7.18 13.96
CA GLU A 59 -2.39 8.50 13.93
C GLU A 59 -2.75 9.29 12.66
N LEU A 60 -2.75 8.62 11.50
CA LEU A 60 -3.20 9.20 10.23
C LEU A 60 -4.67 9.64 10.29
N ARG A 61 -5.55 8.87 10.94
CA ARG A 61 -6.97 9.24 11.09
C ARG A 61 -7.15 10.46 11.96
N VAL A 62 -6.44 10.53 13.10
CA VAL A 62 -6.46 11.70 13.98
C VAL A 62 -6.01 12.95 13.23
N LEU A 63 -4.88 12.85 12.51
CA LEU A 63 -4.35 13.96 11.71
C LEU A 63 -5.34 14.41 10.61
N LEU A 64 -5.96 13.47 9.89
CA LEU A 64 -6.95 13.81 8.86
C LEU A 64 -8.19 14.50 9.44
N ASN A 65 -8.62 14.09 10.63
CA ASN A 65 -9.73 14.74 11.34
C ASN A 65 -9.36 16.16 11.79
N GLU A 66 -8.17 16.35 12.33
CA GLU A 66 -7.65 17.67 12.72
C GLU A 66 -7.55 18.60 11.51
N MET A 67 -6.95 18.14 10.42
CA MET A 67 -6.86 18.92 9.18
C MET A 67 -8.24 19.27 8.61
N THR A 68 -9.20 18.35 8.70
CA THR A 68 -10.58 18.61 8.26
C THR A 68 -11.29 19.63 9.15
N ALA A 69 -11.04 19.59 10.46
CA ALA A 69 -11.56 20.58 11.41
C ALA A 69 -10.96 21.96 11.12
N GLU A 70 -9.66 22.03 10.90
CA GLU A 70 -8.96 23.28 10.58
C GLU A 70 -9.43 23.87 9.25
N MET A 71 -9.64 23.06 8.21
CA MET A 71 -10.23 23.53 6.95
C MET A 71 -11.63 24.10 7.16
N ARG A 72 -12.46 23.45 7.98
CA ARG A 72 -13.82 23.95 8.30
C ARG A 72 -13.77 25.30 9.00
N GLU A 73 -12.81 25.50 9.90
CA GLU A 73 -12.58 26.77 10.58
C GLU A 73 -12.12 27.86 9.60
N GLN A 74 -11.20 27.55 8.69
CA GLN A 74 -10.77 28.49 7.65
C GLN A 74 -11.93 28.90 6.72
N PHE A 75 -12.82 27.95 6.36
CA PHE A 75 -14.05 28.27 5.62
C PHE A 75 -15.03 29.14 6.43
N ALA A 76 -15.10 28.97 7.75
CA ALA A 76 -15.91 29.82 8.62
C ALA A 76 -15.34 31.26 8.66
N ALA A 77 -14.03 31.39 8.87
CA ALA A 77 -13.33 32.67 8.86
C ALA A 77 -13.54 33.42 7.52
N PHE A 78 -13.47 32.72 6.39
CA PHE A 78 -13.74 33.30 5.07
C PHE A 78 -15.18 33.82 4.93
N ARG A 79 -16.18 33.08 5.42
CA ARG A 79 -17.58 33.53 5.40
C ARG A 79 -17.76 34.80 6.22
N ASP A 80 -17.08 34.92 7.33
CA ASP A 80 -17.17 36.12 8.19
C ASP A 80 -16.43 37.30 7.58
N LEU A 81 -15.26 37.08 6.97
CA LEU A 81 -14.55 38.09 6.16
C LEU A 81 -15.43 38.61 5.02
N ARG A 82 -16.17 37.72 4.35
CA ARG A 82 -17.13 38.09 3.32
C ARG A 82 -18.26 38.97 3.84
N LYS A 83 -18.90 38.59 4.94
CA LYS A 83 -19.97 39.38 5.56
C LYS A 83 -19.46 40.75 6.00
N ALA A 84 -18.26 40.82 6.59
CA ALA A 84 -17.65 42.08 7.00
C ALA A 84 -17.38 42.99 5.80
N ALA A 85 -16.85 42.45 4.70
CA ALA A 85 -16.62 43.21 3.46
C ALA A 85 -17.93 43.71 2.82
N GLU A 86 -19.00 42.91 2.85
CA GLU A 86 -20.34 43.31 2.40
C GLU A 86 -20.91 44.45 3.26
N GLN A 87 -20.77 44.38 4.58
CA GLN A 87 -21.21 45.43 5.51
C GLN A 87 -20.47 46.75 5.30
N VAL A 88 -19.14 46.71 5.13
CA VAL A 88 -18.33 47.90 4.84
C VAL A 88 -18.72 48.51 3.50
N ALA A 89 -19.00 47.69 2.48
CA ALA A 89 -19.42 48.16 1.17
C ALA A 89 -20.83 48.77 1.16
N SER A 90 -21.76 48.30 2.00
CA SER A 90 -23.13 48.82 2.10
C SER A 90 -23.27 50.03 3.01
N GLY A 91 -22.31 50.29 3.91
CA GLY A 91 -22.37 51.34 4.93
C GLY A 91 -22.18 52.78 4.44
N GLY A 92 -21.93 53.01 3.14
CA GLY A 92 -21.90 54.33 2.50
C GLY A 92 -20.85 55.33 2.99
N GLY A 93 -19.97 54.95 3.93
CA GLY A 93 -19.14 55.88 4.71
C GLY A 93 -17.69 56.04 4.26
N ASP A 94 -17.10 55.11 3.52
CA ASP A 94 -15.70 55.21 3.08
C ASP A 94 -15.40 54.30 1.87
N ASP A 95 -15.25 54.90 0.69
CA ASP A 95 -14.92 54.18 -0.56
C ASP A 95 -13.52 53.55 -0.52
N ALA A 96 -12.58 54.13 0.23
CA ALA A 96 -11.24 53.56 0.39
C ALA A 96 -11.29 52.28 1.25
N ALA A 97 -12.03 52.29 2.36
CA ALA A 97 -12.26 51.11 3.19
C ALA A 97 -13.01 50.00 2.42
N ALA A 98 -14.02 50.36 1.62
CA ALA A 98 -14.75 49.40 0.79
C ALA A 98 -13.86 48.77 -0.30
N LYS A 99 -12.94 49.54 -0.90
CA LYS A 99 -11.95 49.02 -1.86
C LYS A 99 -10.94 48.09 -1.20
N LEU A 100 -10.43 48.43 -0.02
CA LEU A 100 -9.51 47.59 0.74
C LEU A 100 -10.18 46.26 1.12
N ALA A 101 -11.40 46.29 1.66
CA ALA A 101 -12.12 45.07 2.03
C ALA A 101 -12.40 44.14 0.83
N ARG A 102 -12.67 44.70 -0.36
CA ARG A 102 -12.81 43.90 -1.60
C ARG A 102 -11.49 43.30 -2.06
N ALA A 103 -10.38 44.01 -1.90
CA ALA A 103 -9.05 43.51 -2.22
C ALA A 103 -8.65 42.35 -1.30
N ASP A 104 -8.90 42.48 0.01
CA ASP A 104 -8.63 41.42 0.99
C ASP A 104 -9.48 40.18 0.74
N LEU A 105 -10.78 40.36 0.46
CA LEU A 105 -11.66 39.26 0.07
C LEU A 105 -11.13 38.53 -1.16
N LYS A 106 -10.67 39.28 -2.16
CA LYS A 106 -10.11 38.71 -3.38
C LYS A 106 -8.84 37.92 -3.10
N ALA A 107 -7.91 38.49 -2.34
CA ALA A 107 -6.67 37.81 -1.95
C ALA A 107 -6.95 36.52 -1.17
N ALA A 108 -7.89 36.55 -0.22
CA ALA A 108 -8.31 35.38 0.53
C ALA A 108 -8.94 34.31 -0.37
N THR A 109 -9.78 34.71 -1.34
CA THR A 109 -10.39 33.78 -2.31
C THR A 109 -9.35 33.12 -3.21
N ASP A 110 -8.38 33.91 -3.69
CA ASP A 110 -7.29 33.43 -4.55
C ASP A 110 -6.39 32.45 -3.76
N ALA A 111 -6.11 32.74 -2.47
CA ALA A 111 -5.38 31.85 -1.58
C ALA A 111 -6.12 30.53 -1.31
N MET A 112 -7.42 30.58 -1.01
CA MET A 112 -8.24 29.37 -0.85
C MET A 112 -8.28 28.52 -2.12
N SER A 113 -8.38 29.16 -3.29
CA SER A 113 -8.36 28.47 -4.58
C SER A 113 -7.03 27.76 -4.82
N LEU A 114 -5.92 28.35 -4.39
CA LEU A 114 -4.60 27.71 -4.44
C LEU A 114 -4.53 26.50 -3.49
N ILE A 115 -5.02 26.64 -2.26
CA ILE A 115 -5.05 25.55 -1.27
C ILE A 115 -5.88 24.37 -1.78
N VAL A 116 -7.07 24.62 -2.34
CA VAL A 116 -7.91 23.54 -2.89
C VAL A 116 -7.20 22.81 -4.02
N ARG A 117 -6.57 23.56 -4.95
CA ARG A 117 -5.82 22.97 -6.06
C ARG A 117 -4.63 22.13 -5.57
N THR A 118 -3.93 22.57 -4.52
CA THR A 118 -2.81 21.79 -3.97
C THR A 118 -3.30 20.54 -3.26
N LEU A 119 -4.42 20.60 -2.52
CA LEU A 119 -5.05 19.42 -1.91
C LEU A 119 -5.50 18.41 -2.96
N GLU A 120 -6.15 18.85 -4.03
CA GLU A 120 -6.50 17.99 -5.17
C GLU A 120 -5.28 17.33 -5.78
N LYS A 121 -4.17 18.07 -5.93
CA LYS A 121 -2.94 17.50 -6.47
C LYS A 121 -2.29 16.48 -5.53
N ILE A 122 -2.33 16.73 -4.23
CA ILE A 122 -1.83 15.80 -3.21
C ILE A 122 -2.68 14.51 -3.22
N ASP A 123 -4.02 14.61 -3.27
CA ASP A 123 -4.90 13.45 -3.39
C ASP A 123 -4.60 12.62 -4.64
N GLN A 124 -4.42 13.28 -5.80
CA GLN A 124 -4.02 12.61 -7.03
C GLN A 124 -2.69 11.85 -6.88
N LEU A 125 -1.69 12.46 -6.22
CA LEU A 125 -0.39 11.84 -5.98
C LEU A 125 -0.49 10.66 -5.01
N GLN A 126 -1.28 10.79 -3.95
CA GLN A 126 -1.52 9.70 -2.99
C GLN A 126 -2.18 8.49 -3.67
N ARG A 127 -3.17 8.74 -4.53
CA ARG A 127 -3.80 7.68 -5.34
C ARG A 127 -2.82 7.05 -6.32
N GLN A 128 -1.93 7.84 -6.93
CA GLN A 128 -0.90 7.32 -7.81
C GLN A 128 0.08 6.43 -7.05
N PHE A 129 0.60 6.89 -5.90
CA PHE A 129 1.51 6.08 -5.10
C PHE A 129 0.88 4.80 -4.56
N ALA A 130 -0.42 4.80 -4.25
CA ALA A 130 -1.12 3.58 -3.88
C ALA A 130 -1.11 2.57 -5.03
N ARG A 131 -1.45 3.01 -6.26
CA ARG A 131 -1.37 2.18 -7.46
C ARG A 131 0.05 1.71 -7.77
N ASP A 132 1.04 2.59 -7.64
CA ASP A 132 2.44 2.25 -7.91
C ASP A 132 2.95 1.17 -6.94
N ARG A 133 2.53 1.22 -5.66
CA ARG A 133 2.87 0.17 -4.69
C ARG A 133 2.19 -1.16 -5.01
N GLU A 134 0.93 -1.12 -5.44
CA GLU A 134 0.19 -2.32 -5.87
C GLU A 134 0.86 -2.95 -7.10
N GLN A 135 1.16 -2.16 -8.13
CA GLN A 135 1.88 -2.63 -9.32
C GLN A 135 3.26 -3.21 -8.98
N ALA A 136 4.02 -2.54 -8.11
CA ALA A 136 5.33 -3.04 -7.68
C ALA A 136 5.24 -4.38 -6.91
N ALA A 137 4.16 -4.59 -6.15
CA ALA A 137 3.90 -5.85 -5.48
C ALA A 137 3.58 -6.96 -6.49
N GLU A 138 2.69 -6.69 -7.46
CA GLU A 138 2.37 -7.62 -8.55
C GLU A 138 3.60 -8.01 -9.37
N ASP A 139 4.44 -7.03 -9.75
CA ASP A 139 5.67 -7.26 -10.50
C ASP A 139 6.66 -8.12 -9.70
N SER A 140 6.76 -7.89 -8.38
CA SER A 140 7.60 -8.69 -7.49
C SER A 140 7.10 -10.13 -7.36
N GLU A 141 5.79 -10.31 -7.25
CA GLU A 141 5.17 -11.64 -7.22
C GLU A 141 5.36 -12.39 -8.53
N ALA A 142 5.19 -11.72 -9.66
CA ALA A 142 5.44 -12.28 -11.00
C ALA A 142 6.91 -12.71 -11.16
N ALA A 143 7.86 -11.87 -10.74
CA ALA A 143 9.28 -12.20 -10.78
C ALA A 143 9.61 -13.42 -9.92
N ARG A 144 9.10 -13.48 -8.67
CA ARG A 144 9.26 -14.66 -7.80
C ARG A 144 8.66 -15.92 -8.41
N GLY A 145 7.50 -15.81 -9.05
CA GLY A 145 6.86 -16.92 -9.76
C GLY A 145 7.74 -17.46 -10.90
N LEU A 146 8.31 -16.57 -11.71
CA LEU A 146 9.22 -16.93 -12.79
C LEU A 146 10.47 -17.65 -12.26
N ASP A 147 11.10 -17.11 -11.22
CA ASP A 147 12.29 -17.72 -10.61
C ASP A 147 11.99 -19.10 -10.03
N HIS A 148 10.83 -19.27 -9.40
CA HIS A 148 10.38 -20.57 -8.90
C HIS A 148 10.21 -21.60 -10.02
N VAL A 149 9.56 -21.23 -11.12
CA VAL A 149 9.38 -22.11 -12.29
C VAL A 149 10.73 -22.48 -12.90
N LYS A 150 11.64 -21.52 -13.04
CA LYS A 150 12.99 -21.75 -13.55
C LYS A 150 13.78 -22.71 -12.67
N ALA A 151 13.75 -22.53 -11.35
CA ALA A 151 14.43 -23.43 -10.41
C ALA A 151 13.89 -24.87 -10.51
N LYS A 152 12.57 -25.03 -10.58
CA LYS A 152 11.93 -26.34 -10.76
C LYS A 152 12.32 -27.00 -12.08
N PHE A 153 12.41 -26.22 -13.15
CA PHE A 153 12.82 -26.72 -14.46
C PHE A 153 14.28 -27.20 -14.46
N LEU A 154 15.19 -26.41 -13.88
CA LEU A 154 16.60 -26.79 -13.75
C LEU A 154 16.77 -28.05 -12.91
N ALA A 155 16.08 -28.16 -11.77
CA ALA A 155 16.10 -29.37 -10.93
C ALA A 155 15.64 -30.62 -11.71
N ARG A 156 14.62 -30.47 -12.58
CA ARG A 156 14.14 -31.59 -13.41
C ARG A 156 15.12 -31.97 -14.51
N ILE A 157 15.87 -31.02 -15.05
CA ILE A 157 16.97 -31.29 -15.99
C ILE A 157 18.08 -32.06 -15.28
N GLU A 158 18.51 -31.59 -14.11
CA GLU A 158 19.57 -32.22 -13.30
C GLU A 158 19.20 -33.68 -12.98
N GLU A 159 17.98 -33.91 -12.48
CA GLU A 159 17.50 -35.25 -12.15
C GLU A 159 17.53 -36.20 -13.37
N ARG A 160 17.14 -35.70 -14.55
CA ARG A 160 17.21 -36.47 -15.79
C ARG A 160 18.64 -36.71 -16.26
N ALA A 161 19.50 -35.71 -16.14
CA ALA A 161 20.92 -35.82 -16.49
C ALA A 161 21.62 -36.86 -15.60
N GLU A 162 21.39 -36.82 -14.29
CA GLU A 162 21.87 -37.82 -13.35
C GLU A 162 21.33 -39.21 -13.65
N ALA A 163 20.03 -39.35 -13.92
CA ALA A 163 19.44 -40.64 -14.26
C ALA A 163 20.08 -41.21 -15.54
N ARG A 164 20.30 -40.37 -16.55
CA ARG A 164 20.98 -40.74 -17.80
C ARG A 164 22.43 -41.12 -17.55
N ALA A 165 23.16 -40.37 -16.73
CA ALA A 165 24.54 -40.65 -16.37
C ALA A 165 24.66 -41.99 -15.62
N ARG A 166 23.75 -42.26 -14.67
CA ARG A 166 23.68 -43.55 -13.97
C ARG A 166 23.41 -44.71 -14.92
N GLN A 167 22.53 -44.53 -15.90
CA GLN A 167 22.28 -45.53 -16.94
C GLN A 167 23.54 -45.78 -17.79
N LEU A 168 24.16 -44.73 -18.32
CA LEU A 168 25.37 -44.84 -19.13
C LEU A 168 26.54 -45.48 -18.36
N LEU A 169 26.68 -45.16 -17.07
CA LEU A 169 27.69 -45.79 -16.21
C LEU A 169 27.42 -47.27 -16.00
N ALA A 170 26.15 -47.66 -15.77
CA ALA A 170 25.77 -49.07 -15.64
C ALA A 170 25.99 -49.85 -16.95
N GLU A 171 25.67 -49.25 -18.10
CA GLU A 171 25.94 -49.80 -19.43
C GLU A 171 27.46 -49.98 -19.63
N TRP A 172 28.26 -48.97 -19.30
CA TRP A 172 29.73 -49.02 -19.36
C TRP A 172 30.32 -50.12 -18.45
N GLN A 173 29.81 -50.28 -17.23
CA GLN A 173 30.27 -51.32 -16.31
C GLN A 173 29.95 -52.73 -16.82
N ARG A 174 28.86 -52.89 -17.57
CA ARG A 174 28.41 -54.19 -18.07
C ARG A 174 29.12 -54.58 -19.36
N ASP A 175 29.31 -53.64 -20.27
CA ASP A 175 29.73 -53.91 -21.65
C ASP A 175 31.15 -53.39 -21.96
N GLY A 176 31.79 -52.68 -21.02
CA GLY A 176 33.09 -52.02 -21.23
C GLY A 176 32.95 -50.64 -21.90
N ALA A 177 34.07 -49.96 -22.13
CA ALA A 177 34.05 -48.64 -22.75
C ALA A 177 33.41 -48.67 -24.14
N PRO A 178 32.41 -47.80 -24.42
CA PRO A 178 31.88 -47.69 -25.77
C PRO A 178 33.02 -47.25 -26.69
N PRO A 179 33.06 -47.72 -27.95
CA PRO A 179 34.06 -47.26 -28.89
C PRO A 179 33.93 -45.73 -29.03
N THR A 180 34.95 -45.00 -28.58
CA THR A 180 35.09 -43.58 -28.89
C THR A 180 35.18 -43.47 -30.40
N ILE A 181 34.16 -42.88 -31.03
CA ILE A 181 34.26 -42.38 -32.39
C ILE A 181 35.23 -41.19 -32.31
N ASP A 182 36.51 -41.51 -32.46
CA ASP A 182 37.50 -40.54 -32.90
C ASP A 182 37.23 -40.32 -34.39
N ASP A 183 36.80 -39.11 -34.73
CA ASP A 183 36.98 -38.54 -36.06
C ASP A 183 36.97 -37.02 -35.91
N GLY A 184 38.17 -36.45 -35.72
CA GLY A 184 38.40 -35.03 -35.97
C GLY A 184 38.19 -34.71 -37.45
N PRO A 185 37.81 -33.47 -37.82
CA PRO A 185 37.83 -33.09 -39.22
C PRO A 185 39.28 -32.84 -39.66
N ALA A 186 39.74 -33.70 -40.56
CA ALA A 186 40.93 -33.51 -41.37
C ALA A 186 40.86 -32.16 -42.11
N LEU A 187 41.87 -31.32 -41.89
CA LEU A 187 42.19 -30.17 -42.73
C LEU A 187 42.73 -30.67 -44.08
N ALA A 188 41.93 -30.60 -45.14
CA ALA A 188 42.33 -30.63 -46.54
C ALA A 188 41.14 -30.08 -47.35
N SER A 189 41.21 -29.01 -48.14
CA SER A 189 42.34 -28.41 -48.83
C SER A 189 42.06 -26.95 -49.18
N ARG A 190 43.15 -26.18 -49.23
CA ARG A 190 43.30 -24.95 -50.01
C ARG A 190 42.98 -25.19 -51.50
N GLU A 191 42.57 -24.11 -52.17
CA GLU A 191 42.66 -23.82 -53.62
C GLU A 191 41.71 -24.66 -54.51
N ALA A 192 40.90 -24.12 -55.43
CA ALA A 192 40.99 -22.88 -56.18
C ALA A 192 39.62 -22.48 -56.79
N GLU A 193 39.34 -21.17 -56.85
CA GLU A 193 38.63 -20.47 -57.94
C GLU A 193 39.71 -20.19 -59.05
N PRO A 194 39.48 -20.07 -60.38
CA PRO A 194 38.33 -19.61 -61.20
C PRO A 194 37.99 -20.60 -62.37
N ASP A 195 37.07 -20.41 -63.35
CA ASP A 195 36.57 -19.29 -64.19
C ASP A 195 35.04 -19.34 -64.36
#